data_AF-G1WBI1-F1
#
_entry.id   AF-G1WBI1-F1
#
_cell.length_a   1.000
_cell.length_b   1.000
_cell.length_c   1.000
_cell.angle_alpha   90.00
_cell.angle_beta   90.00
_cell.angle_gamma   90.00
#
_symmetry.space_group_name_H-M   'P 1'
#
loop_
_entity.id
_entity.type
_entity.pdbx_description
1 polymer ?
#
loop_
_entity_poly.entity_id
_entity_poly.type
_entity_poly.pdbx_seq_one_letter_code
_entity_poly.pdbx_strand_id
1 'polypeptide(L)' 'MGKAKLRKKLEGLPKENIIRMVMTLYDASKEARRYLDFYAEPNSKDECEHFKHIIR' A
#
# COMPACT_ATOMS: atom_id res chain seq x y z
N MET A 1 -8.62 -16.41 0.90
CA MET A 1 -9.17 -15.82 -0.35
C MET A 1 -8.02 -15.71 -1.35
N GLY A 2 -8.14 -16.20 -2.58
CA GLY A 2 -7.05 -16.14 -3.57
C GLY A 2 -7.01 -14.83 -4.37
N LYS A 3 -5.83 -14.45 -4.90
CA LYS A 3 -5.59 -13.21 -5.67
C LYS A 3 -6.62 -13.00 -6.80
N ALA A 4 -6.97 -14.07 -7.52
CA ALA A 4 -7.94 -14.02 -8.62
C ALA A 4 -9.36 -13.63 -8.17
N LYS A 5 -9.80 -14.14 -7.01
CA LYS A 5 -11.13 -13.83 -6.46
C LYS A 5 -11.20 -12.40 -5.92
N LEU A 6 -10.12 -11.92 -5.31
CA LEU A 6 -10.01 -10.54 -4.87
C LEU A 6 -10.06 -9.58 -6.06
N ARG A 7 -9.27 -9.85 -7.12
CA ARG A 7 -9.23 -9.02 -8.33
C ARG A 7 -10.62 -8.85 -8.96
N LYS A 8 -11.34 -9.96 -9.20
CA LYS A 8 -12.72 -9.91 -9.73
C LYS A 8 -13.66 -9.07 -8.87
N LYS A 9 -13.49 -9.11 -7.54
CA LYS A 9 -14.30 -8.30 -6.63
C LYS A 9 -13.97 -6.81 -6.74
N LEU A 10 -12.69 -6.46 -6.87
CA LEU A 10 -12.25 -5.06 -7.01
C LEU A 10 -12.66 -4.47 -8.35
N GLU A 11 -12.59 -5.24 -9.44
CA GLU A 11 -13.01 -4.81 -10.78
C GLU A 11 -14.51 -4.49 -10.86
N GLY A 12 -15.34 -5.12 -10.02
CA GLY A 12 -16.79 -4.86 -9.95
C GLY A 12 -17.19 -3.71 -9.03
N LEU A 13 -16.24 -3.06 -8.34
CA LEU A 13 -16.55 -1.97 -7.42
C LEU A 13 -16.44 -0.59 -8.08
N PRO A 14 -17.32 0.36 -7.72
CA PRO A 14 -17.12 1.77 -8.03
C PRO A 14 -15.77 2.26 -7.53
N LYS A 15 -15.17 3.21 -8.26
CA LYS A 15 -13.84 3.77 -7.95
C LYS A 15 -13.77 4.33 -6.53
N GLU A 16 -14.84 4.96 -6.07
CA GLU A 16 -14.97 5.58 -4.75
C GLU A 16 -14.86 4.54 -3.64
N ASN A 17 -15.42 3.34 -3.85
CA ASN A 17 -15.35 2.24 -2.89
C ASN A 17 -13.94 1.65 -2.81
N ILE A 18 -13.23 1.59 -3.94
CA ILE A 18 -11.83 1.17 -3.96
C ILE A 18 -10.97 2.17 -3.19
N ILE A 19 -11.17 3.48 -3.41
CA ILE A 19 -10.45 4.54 -2.69
C ILE A 19 -10.70 4.42 -1.19
N ARG A 20 -11.95 4.30 -0.75
CA ARG A 20 -12.28 4.13 0.68
C ARG A 20 -11.62 2.89 1.29
N MET A 21 -11.60 1.78 0.55
CA MET A 21 -10.97 0.55 1.01
C MET A 21 -9.45 0.71 1.16
N VAL A 22 -8.80 1.36 0.20
CA VAL A 22 -7.34 1.64 0.27
C VAL A 22 -7.02 2.59 1.41
N MET A 23 -7.82 3.63 1.63
CA MET A 23 -7.63 4.55 2.78
C MET A 23 -7.83 3.85 4.12
N THR A 24 -8.84 2.97 4.22
CA THR A 24 -9.03 2.16 5.43
C THR A 24 -7.82 1.27 5.69
N LEU A 25 -7.23 0.70 4.63
CA LEU A 25 -6.02 -0.12 4.74
C LEU A 25 -4.79 0.72 5.17
N TYR A 26 -4.68 1.95 4.67
CA TYR A 26 -3.64 2.92 5.04
C TYR A 26 -3.67 3.26 6.53
N ASP A 27 -4.87 3.44 7.10
CA ASP A 27 -5.03 3.75 8.52
C ASP A 27 -4.79 2.52 9.40
N ALA A 28 -5.19 1.34 8.94
CA ALA A 28 -5.17 0.11 9.75
C ALA A 28 -3.81 -0.60 9.82
N SER A 29 -2.95 -0.48 8.80
CA SER A 29 -1.67 -1.23 8.75
C SER A 29 -0.47 -0.32 8.48
N LYS A 30 0.52 -0.38 9.38
CA LYS A 30 1.80 0.35 9.23
C LYS A 30 2.59 -0.08 7.98
N GLU A 31 2.53 -1.36 7.64
CA GLU A 31 3.20 -1.91 6.46
C GLU A 31 2.52 -1.42 5.17
N ALA A 32 1.18 -1.45 5.15
CA ALA A 32 0.44 -0.95 4.02
C ALA A 32 0.60 0.57 3.86
N ARG A 33 0.60 1.32 4.97
CA ARG A 33 0.92 2.75 5.00
C ARG A 33 2.25 3.03 4.33
N ARG A 34 3.33 2.38 4.77
CA ARG A 34 4.67 2.57 4.19
C ARG A 34 4.71 2.26 2.69
N TYR A 35 4.06 1.17 2.26
CA TYR A 35 3.98 0.83 0.84
C TYR A 35 3.22 1.88 0.03
N LEU A 36 2.07 2.36 0.54
CA LEU A 36 1.23 3.35 -0.12
C LEU A 36 1.88 4.74 -0.15
N ASP A 37 2.55 5.14 0.94
CA ASP A 37 3.35 6.37 1.00
C ASP A 37 4.44 6.36 -0.08
N PHE A 38 5.21 5.27 -0.16
CA PHE A 38 6.23 5.11 -1.21
C PHE A 38 5.64 5.08 -2.62
N TYR A 39 4.46 4.47 -2.79
CA TYR A 39 3.78 4.45 -4.10
C TYR A 39 3.32 5.84 -4.54
N ALA A 40 2.84 6.67 -3.62
CA ALA A 40 2.39 8.03 -3.90
C ALA A 40 3.56 9.01 -4.08
N GLU A 41 4.56 8.93 -3.20
CA GLU A 41 5.75 9.77 -3.20
C GLU A 41 7.00 8.88 -3.07
N PRO A 42 7.60 8.46 -4.20
CA PRO A 42 8.76 7.59 -4.18
C PRO A 42 9.99 8.31 -3.64
N ASN A 43 10.24 8.20 -2.33
CA ASN A 43 11.44 8.75 -1.70
C ASN A 43 12.51 7.67 -1.53
N SER A 44 13.05 7.24 -2.68
CA SER A 44 14.04 6.15 -2.76
C SER A 44 15.35 6.44 -2.02
N LYS A 45 15.69 7.71 -1.78
CA LYS A 45 16.90 8.10 -1.04
C LYS A 45 16.75 7.82 0.46
N ASP A 46 15.64 8.23 1.06
CA ASP A 46 15.41 8.08 2.50
C ASP A 46 15.17 6.60 2.88
N GLU A 47 14.49 5.84 2.03
CA GLU A 47 14.34 4.38 2.19
C GLU A 47 15.70 3.67 2.16
N CYS A 48 16.62 4.08 1.28
CA CYS A 48 17.95 3.49 1.17
C CYS A 48 18.80 3.75 2.43
N GLU A 49 18.76 4.97 2.97
CA GLU A 49 19.42 5.28 4.25
C GLU A 49 18.80 4.49 5.42
N HIS A 50 17.48 4.36 5.47
CA HIS A 50 16.80 3.56 6.49
C HIS A 50 17.24 2.09 6.47
N PHE A 51 17.36 1.47 5.29
CA PHE A 51 17.85 0.09 5.18
C PHE A 51 19.34 -0.06 5.48
N LYS A 52 20.19 0.93 5.14
CA LYS A 52 21.60 0.94 5.55
C LYS A 52 21.77 0.93 7.07
N HIS A 53 20.84 1.55 7.81
CA HIS A 53 20.86 1.55 9.27
C HIS A 53 20.38 0.23 9.89
N ILE A 54 19.52 -0.52 9.22
CA ILE A 54 18.99 -1.82 9.69
C ILE A 54 19.96 -2.97 9.39
N ILE A 55 20.66 -2.92 8.25
CA ILE A 55 21.55 -4.00 7.78
C ILE A 55 22.97 -3.85 8.36
N ARG A 56 23.14 -3.14 9.48
CA ARG A 56 24.45 -2.90 10.12
C ARG A 56 24.85 -3.99 11.11
#